data_AF-A0A939W299-F1
#
_entry.id   AF-A0A939W299-F1
#
_cell.length_a   1.000
_cell.length_b   1.000
_cell.length_c   1.000
_cell.angle_alpha   90.00
_cell.angle_beta   90.00
_cell.angle_gamma   90.00
#
_symmetry.space_group_name_H-M   'P 1'
#
loop_
_entity.id
_entity.type
_entity.pdbx_description
1 polymer ?
#
loop_
_entity_poly.entity_id
_entity_poly.type
_entity_poly.pdbx_seq_one_letter_code
_entity_poly.pdbx_strand_id
1 'polypeptide(L)' 'MKAKTLYEPSFEHDNCGIGAVVNIDGSKTHKIVDNALSIVEKLEHR' A
#
# COMPACT_ATOMS: atom_id res chain seq x y z
N MET A 1 35.42 -17.33 11.59
CA MET A 1 34.99 -16.96 10.22
C MET A 1 33.58 -16.42 10.29
N LYS A 2 33.38 -15.11 10.11
CA LYS A 2 32.02 -14.55 9.96
C LYS A 2 31.56 -14.85 8.54
N ALA A 3 30.43 -15.53 8.39
CA ALA A 3 29.76 -15.68 7.10
C ALA A 3 29.40 -14.27 6.60
N LYS A 4 29.94 -13.90 5.43
CA LYS A 4 29.59 -12.65 4.75
C LYS A 4 28.20 -12.89 4.15
N THR A 5 27.15 -12.43 4.81
CA THR A 5 25.79 -12.53 4.29
C THR A 5 25.71 -11.69 3.02
N LEU A 6 25.04 -12.21 1.98
CA LEU A 6 24.76 -11.46 0.74
C LEU A 6 23.69 -10.37 0.94
N TYR A 7 23.17 -10.22 2.17
CA TYR A 7 22.19 -9.24 2.53
C TYR A 7 22.84 -7.88 2.76
N GLU A 8 22.43 -6.88 1.98
CA GLU A 8 22.82 -5.49 2.12
C GLU A 8 21.55 -4.66 2.38
N PRO A 9 21.38 -4.05 3.58
CA PRO A 9 20.19 -3.27 3.95
C PRO A 9 19.90 -2.07 3.03
N SER A 10 20.88 -1.63 2.25
CA SER A 10 20.76 -0.59 1.21
C SER A 10 19.79 -0.97 0.08
N PHE A 11 19.52 -2.26 -0.13
CA PHE A 11 18.54 -2.75 -1.11
C PHE A 11 17.14 -2.94 -0.52
N GLU A 12 16.94 -2.66 0.76
CA GLU A 12 15.61 -2.64 1.36
C GLU A 12 14.87 -1.40 0.85
N HIS A 13 13.96 -1.62 -0.11
CA HIS A 13 13.16 -0.57 -0.72
C HIS A 13 12.02 -0.16 0.21
N ASP A 14 11.66 1.12 0.17
CA ASP A 14 10.44 1.61 0.80
C ASP A 14 9.25 0.76 0.35
N ASN A 15 8.46 0.39 1.33
CA ASN A 15 7.49 -0.66 1.23
C ASN A 15 6.23 -0.03 0.60
N CYS A 16 6.17 0.12 -0.73
CA CYS A 16 5.00 0.73 -1.39
C CYS A 16 3.73 -0.12 -1.22
N GLY A 17 2.62 0.52 -0.82
CA GLY A 17 1.31 -0.13 -0.67
C GLY A 17 0.37 0.19 -1.83
N ILE A 18 -0.50 -0.77 -2.19
CA ILE A 18 -1.57 -0.58 -3.17
C ILE A 18 -2.88 -1.12 -2.62
N GLY A 19 -3.99 -0.46 -2.94
CA GLY A 19 -5.34 -0.94 -2.62
C GLY A 19 -6.35 -0.55 -3.68
N ALA A 20 -7.46 -1.28 -3.74
CA ALA A 20 -8.53 -1.09 -4.70
C ALA A 20 -9.89 -1.13 -4.00
N VAL A 21 -10.83 -0.34 -4.51
CA VAL A 21 -12.23 -0.32 -4.05
C VAL A 21 -13.14 -0.35 -5.27
N VAL A 22 -14.20 -1.15 -5.22
CA VAL A 22 -15.18 -1.30 -6.30
C VAL A 22 -16.59 -1.22 -5.73
N ASN A 23 -17.49 -0.56 -6.44
CA ASN A 23 -18.93 -0.59 -6.14
C ASN A 23 -19.58 -1.67 -7.01
N ILE A 24 -19.93 -2.80 -6.39
CA ILE A 24 -20.50 -3.96 -7.08
C ILE A 24 -21.93 -3.68 -7.58
N ASP A 25 -22.67 -2.82 -6.88
CA ASP A 25 -24.06 -2.48 -7.23
C ASP A 25 -24.14 -1.47 -8.39
N GLY A 26 -23.02 -0.90 -8.84
CA GLY A 26 -22.96 0.07 -9.94
C GLY A 26 -23.64 1.41 -9.65
N SER A 27 -24.09 1.63 -8.41
CA SER A 27 -24.75 2.87 -8.00
C SER A 27 -23.77 4.05 -7.98
N LYS A 28 -24.16 5.18 -8.57
CA LYS A 28 -23.33 6.39 -8.54
C LYS A 28 -23.37 7.00 -7.14
N THR A 29 -22.24 7.00 -6.45
CA THR A 29 -22.08 7.60 -5.12
C THR A 29 -20.66 8.12 -4.93
N HIS A 30 -20.51 9.22 -4.19
CA HIS A 30 -19.20 9.77 -3.84
C HIS A 30 -18.44 8.90 -2.81
N LYS A 31 -19.13 8.01 -2.10
CA LYS A 31 -18.57 7.14 -1.06
C LYS A 31 -17.37 6.30 -1.55
N ILE A 32 -17.33 5.94 -2.84
CA ILE A 32 -16.20 5.17 -3.38
C ILE A 32 -14.89 5.97 -3.40
N VAL A 33 -14.98 7.29 -3.56
CA VAL A 33 -13.83 8.20 -3.52
C VAL A 33 -13.33 8.35 -2.08
N ASP A 34 -14.24 8.53 -1.12
CA ASP A 34 -13.88 8.62 0.31
C ASP A 34 -13.21 7.34 0.81
N ASN A 35 -13.71 6.18 0.37
CA ASN A 35 -13.10 4.89 0.67
C ASN A 35 -11.70 4.75 0.04
N ALA A 36 -11.50 5.24 -1.18
CA ALA A 36 -10.19 5.20 -1.84
C ALA A 36 -9.17 6.08 -1.11
N LEU A 37 -9.58 7.27 -0.64
CA LEU A 37 -8.74 8.14 0.17
C LEU A 37 -8.35 7.49 1.50
N SER A 38 -9.33 6.87 2.18
CA SER A 38 -9.11 6.13 3.43
C SER A 38 -8.12 4.98 3.29
N ILE A 39 -8.01 4.37 2.10
CA ILE A 39 -7.01 3.34 1.81
C ILE A 39 -5.62 3.96 1.76
N VAL A 40 -5.45 5.08 1.05
CA VAL A 40 -4.14 5.74 0.91
C VAL A 40 -3.64 6.28 2.25
N GLU A 41 -4.52 6.87 3.07
CA GLU A 41 -4.18 7.33 4.44
C GLU A 41 -3.64 6.18 5.33
N LYS A 42 -4.16 4.96 5.15
CA LYS A 42 -3.70 3.79 5.91
C LYS A 42 -2.37 3.23 5.39
N LEU A 43 -1.95 3.63 4.20
CA LEU A 43 -0.67 3.26 3.60
C LEU A 43 0.41 4.32 3.87
N GLU A 44 0.05 5.49 4.41
CA GLU A 44 0.97 6.60 4.69
C GLU A 44 1.89 6.33 5.88
N HIS A 45 1.42 5.60 6.89
CA HIS A 45 2.22 5.21 8.06
C HIS A 45 3.14 4.01 7.80
N ARG A 46 3.45 3.72 6.54
CA ARG A 46 4.34 2.63 6.14
C ARG A 46 5.79 3.11 6.02
#